data_AF-A0A1S1YYL9-F1
#
_entry.id   AF-A0A1S1YYL9-F1
#
_cell.length_a   1.000
_cell.length_b   1.000
_cell.length_c   1.000
_cell.angle_alpha   90.00
_cell.angle_beta   90.00
_cell.angle_gamma   90.00
#
_symmetry.space_group_name_H-M   'P 1'
#
loop_
_entity.id
_entity.type
_entity.pdbx_description
1 polymer ?
#
loop_
_entity_poly.entity_id
_entity_poly.type
_entity_poly.pdbx_seq_one_letter_code
_entity_poly.pdbx_strand_id
1 'polypeptide(L)'
;MKANTYKTVVEEAPKKKRPSVLDKWNKKFLRWKFISQDEEEENSQYIQKIVFVTFLGILYIANSFQAEKSHLRINRLEKSVEKMRVEYSTLKYDFINESKRSQIENKAKNLGLVPLENAPVVISIPKLEDQ
;
A
#
# COMPACT_ATOMS: atom_id res chain seq x y z
N MET A 1 40.71 -56.61 -18.05
CA MET A 1 39.41 -57.21 -18.43
C MET A 1 38.30 -56.22 -18.09
N LYS A 2 37.55 -55.72 -19.08
CA LYS A 2 36.38 -54.85 -18.85
C LYS A 2 35.14 -55.73 -18.94
N ALA A 3 34.37 -55.85 -17.85
CA ALA A 3 33.17 -56.67 -17.80
C ALA A 3 31.91 -55.81 -18.00
N ASN A 4 31.11 -56.27 -18.98
CA ASN A 4 29.70 -56.10 -19.29
C ASN A 4 28.88 -54.88 -18.84
N THR A 5 28.29 -54.27 -19.85
CA THR A 5 27.07 -53.46 -19.80
C THR A 5 25.87 -54.35 -20.17
N TYR A 6 24.94 -54.59 -19.25
CA TYR A 6 23.56 -54.94 -19.63
C TYR A 6 22.59 -53.91 -19.06
N LYS A 7 21.76 -53.46 -19.99
CA LYS A 7 20.68 -52.49 -19.88
C LYS A 7 19.60 -53.08 -18.97
N THR A 8 19.50 -52.62 -17.73
CA THR A 8 18.31 -52.86 -16.91
C THR A 8 17.30 -51.78 -17.26
N VAL A 9 16.27 -52.14 -18.02
CA VAL A 9 15.05 -51.35 -18.11
C VAL A 9 14.39 -51.48 -16.74
N VAL A 10 14.61 -50.49 -15.89
CA VAL A 10 13.88 -50.36 -14.63
C VAL A 10 12.44 -50.04 -15.01
N GLU A 11 11.58 -51.05 -14.93
CA GLU A 11 10.13 -50.89 -15.04
C GLU A 11 9.67 -49.97 -13.89
N GLU A 12 9.27 -48.74 -14.22
CA GLU A 12 8.82 -47.77 -13.23
C GLU A 12 7.52 -48.25 -12.58
N ALA A 13 7.59 -48.67 -11.31
CA ALA A 13 6.41 -48.96 -10.50
C ALA A 13 5.44 -47.75 -10.51
N PRO A 14 4.12 -47.95 -10.60
CA PRO A 14 3.17 -46.86 -10.75
C PRO A 14 3.27 -45.89 -9.56
N LYS A 15 3.65 -44.63 -9.84
CA LYS A 15 3.79 -43.55 -8.85
C LYS A 15 2.44 -43.34 -8.15
N LYS A 16 2.28 -43.90 -6.94
CA LYS A 16 1.13 -43.65 -6.06
C LYS A 16 1.04 -42.15 -5.76
N LYS A 17 0.02 -41.47 -6.30
CA LYS A 17 -0.24 -40.05 -6.05
C LYS A 17 -0.43 -39.83 -4.55
N ARG A 18 0.43 -39.02 -3.94
CA ARG A 18 0.34 -38.66 -2.51
C ARG A 18 -1.00 -37.94 -2.31
N PRO A 19 -1.83 -38.32 -1.30
CA PRO A 19 -3.11 -37.66 -1.11
C PRO A 19 -2.86 -36.17 -0.81
N SER A 20 -3.36 -35.31 -1.69
CA SER A 20 -3.24 -33.87 -1.55
C SER A 20 -3.84 -33.47 -0.20
N VAL A 21 -3.15 -32.60 0.55
CA VAL A 21 -3.63 -32.11 1.85
C VAL A 21 -5.00 -31.42 1.69
N LEU A 22 -5.23 -30.85 0.50
CA LEU A 22 -6.50 -30.29 0.04
C LEU A 22 -7.58 -31.37 -0.14
N ASP A 23 -7.23 -32.54 -0.68
CA ASP A 23 -8.19 -33.66 -0.83
C ASP A 23 -8.62 -34.21 0.52
N LYS A 24 -7.71 -34.25 1.50
CA LYS A 24 -8.04 -34.68 2.87
C LYS A 24 -8.95 -33.68 3.56
N TRP A 25 -8.71 -32.39 3.35
CA TRP A 25 -9.54 -31.31 3.86
C TRP A 25 -10.94 -31.40 3.22
N ASN A 26 -11.05 -31.39 1.89
CA ASN A 26 -12.33 -31.50 1.17
C ASN A 26 -13.13 -32.75 1.56
N LYS A 27 -12.48 -33.91 1.75
CA LYS A 27 -13.13 -35.14 2.23
C LYS A 27 -13.68 -35.01 3.65
N LYS A 28 -12.99 -34.30 4.54
CA LYS A 28 -13.46 -34.04 5.91
C LYS A 28 -14.69 -33.11 5.91
N PHE A 29 -14.72 -32.12 5.01
CA PHE A 29 -15.88 -31.23 4.82
C PHE A 29 -17.08 -31.96 4.23
N LEU A 30 -16.89 -32.82 3.21
CA LEU A 30 -17.97 -33.66 2.69
C LEU A 30 -18.52 -34.61 3.76
N ARG A 31 -17.65 -35.22 4.57
CA ARG A 31 -18.08 -36.12 5.65
C ARG A 31 -18.87 -35.39 6.73
N TRP A 32 -18.51 -34.15 7.05
CA TRP A 32 -19.29 -33.32 7.99
C TRP A 32 -20.64 -32.88 7.40
N LYS A 33 -20.70 -32.55 6.10
CA LYS A 33 -21.96 -32.29 5.40
C LYS A 33 -22.89 -33.50 5.37
N PHE A 34 -22.33 -34.72 5.37
CA PHE A 34 -23.06 -35.99 5.40
C PHE A 34 -23.51 -36.40 6.81
N ILE A 35 -22.77 -36.03 7.87
CA ILE A 35 -23.15 -36.31 9.28
C ILE A 35 -24.48 -35.65 9.67
N SER A 36 -24.94 -34.63 8.96
CA SER A 36 -26.26 -34.01 9.15
C SER A 36 -27.40 -34.68 8.37
N GLN A 37 -27.12 -35.72 7.59
CA GLN A 37 -28.09 -36.34 6.68
C GLN A 37 -28.76 -37.59 7.27
N ASP A 38 -28.23 -38.14 8.36
CA ASP A 38 -28.65 -39.44 8.89
C ASP A 38 -29.52 -39.35 10.17
N GLU A 39 -29.75 -38.16 10.74
CA GLU A 39 -30.60 -38.00 11.94
C GLU A 39 -31.83 -37.11 11.66
N GLU A 40 -32.89 -37.82 11.26
CA GLU A 40 -34.31 -37.61 11.56
C GLU A 40 -35.03 -36.35 11.01
N GLU A 41 -36.14 -36.65 10.34
CA GLU A 41 -36.94 -35.82 9.42
C GLU A 41 -37.54 -34.54 10.04
N GLU A 42 -37.39 -34.31 11.34
CA GLU A 42 -37.97 -33.17 12.06
C GLU A 42 -37.03 -31.95 12.20
N ASN A 43 -35.70 -32.14 12.04
CA ASN A 43 -34.72 -31.09 12.37
C ASN A 43 -34.22 -30.25 11.16
N SER A 44 -34.68 -30.58 9.96
CA SER A 44 -34.28 -29.93 8.69
C SER A 44 -34.49 -28.41 8.68
N GLN A 45 -35.56 -27.92 9.33
CA GLN A 45 -35.87 -26.48 9.37
C GLN A 45 -34.84 -25.67 10.18
N TYR A 46 -34.26 -26.24 11.24
CA TYR A 46 -33.26 -25.55 12.06
C TYR A 46 -31.91 -25.49 11.37
N ILE A 47 -31.52 -26.58 10.70
CA ILE A 47 -30.27 -26.66 9.92
C ILE A 47 -30.26 -25.59 8.83
N GLN A 48 -31.37 -25.44 8.09
CA GLN A 48 -31.48 -24.41 7.04
C GLN A 48 -31.36 -22.98 7.59
N LYS A 49 -31.96 -22.70 8.76
CA LYS A 49 -31.87 -21.39 9.43
C LYS A 49 -30.44 -21.08 9.90
N ILE A 50 -29.74 -22.05 10.48
CA ILE A 50 -28.35 -21.87 10.97
C ILE A 50 -27.39 -21.62 9.81
N VAL A 51 -27.55 -22.34 8.69
CA VAL A 51 -26.75 -22.12 7.48
C VAL A 51 -26.98 -20.72 6.92
N PHE A 52 -28.23 -20.25 6.91
CA PHE A 52 -28.55 -18.90 6.44
C PHE A 52 -27.92 -17.81 7.32
N VAL A 53 -28.01 -17.93 8.65
CA VAL A 53 -27.39 -16.97 9.58
C VAL A 53 -25.86 -17.02 9.47
N THR A 54 -25.27 -18.21 9.34
CA THR A 54 -23.82 -18.36 9.16
C THR A 54 -23.35 -17.72 7.86
N PHE A 55 -24.11 -17.86 6.78
CA PHE A 55 -23.85 -17.19 5.51
C PHE A 55 -23.88 -15.67 5.65
N LEU A 56 -24.90 -15.12 6.33
CA LEU A 56 -24.95 -13.69 6.65
C LEU A 56 -23.76 -13.25 7.51
N GLY A 57 -23.35 -14.07 8.49
CA GLY A 57 -22.20 -13.81 9.34
C GLY A 57 -20.89 -13.72 8.55
N ILE A 58 -20.69 -14.62 7.58
CA ILE A 58 -19.51 -14.58 6.69
C ILE A 58 -19.53 -13.30 5.84
N LEU A 59 -20.68 -12.95 5.24
CA LEU A 59 -20.81 -11.71 4.48
C LEU A 59 -20.53 -10.47 5.34
N TYR A 60 -21.01 -10.47 6.58
CA TYR A 60 -20.75 -9.39 7.53
C TYR A 60 -19.26 -9.25 7.87
N ILE A 61 -18.59 -10.35 8.19
CA ILE A 61 -17.15 -10.36 8.48
C ILE A 61 -16.35 -9.89 7.26
N ALA A 62 -16.72 -10.36 6.06
CA ALA A 62 -16.06 -9.97 4.82
C ALA A 62 -16.17 -8.45 4.56
N ASN A 63 -17.36 -7.88 4.76
CA ASN A 63 -17.57 -6.43 4.61
C ASN A 63 -16.83 -5.63 5.70
N SER A 64 -16.87 -6.09 6.95
CA SER A 64 -16.17 -5.44 8.07
C SER A 64 -14.66 -5.35 7.82
N PHE A 65 -14.04 -6.44 7.34
CA PHE A 65 -12.61 -6.46 7.04
C PHE A 65 -12.22 -5.46 5.94
N GLN A 66 -13.10 -5.23 4.97
CA GLN A 66 -12.86 -4.24 3.91
C GLN A 66 -12.99 -2.80 4.43
N ALA A 67 -13.93 -2.54 5.35
CA ALA A 67 -14.06 -1.25 6.02
C ALA A 67 -12.81 -0.94 6.86
N GLU A 68 -12.36 -1.91 7.66
CA GLU A 68 -11.16 -1.77 8.50
C GLU A 68 -9.91 -1.44 7.66
N LYS A 69 -9.68 -2.16 6.56
CA LYS A 69 -8.57 -1.85 5.63
C LYS A 69 -8.67 -0.45 5.05
N SER A 70 -9.87 -0.01 4.69
CA SER A 70 -10.11 1.34 4.17
C SER A 70 -9.77 2.39 5.21
N HIS A 71 -10.21 2.23 6.46
CA HIS A 71 -9.87 3.14 7.57
C HIS A 71 -8.36 3.22 7.82
N LEU A 72 -7.67 2.07 7.84
CA LEU A 72 -6.21 2.04 7.98
C LEU A 72 -5.50 2.75 6.83
N ARG A 73 -6.01 2.59 5.59
CA ARG A 73 -5.46 3.28 4.43
C ARG A 73 -5.67 4.79 4.53
N ILE A 74 -6.87 5.23 4.88
CA ILE A 74 -7.19 6.66 5.08
C ILE A 74 -6.25 7.26 6.12
N ASN A 75 -6.12 6.64 7.29
CA ASN A 75 -5.24 7.15 8.35
C ASN A 75 -3.77 7.27 7.93
N ARG A 76 -3.27 6.31 7.14
CA ARG A 76 -1.91 6.38 6.58
C ARG A 76 -1.77 7.53 5.59
N LEU A 77 -2.73 7.70 4.70
CA LEU A 77 -2.74 8.79 3.72
C LEU A 77 -2.80 10.15 4.41
N GLU A 78 -3.64 10.33 5.41
CA GLU A 78 -3.73 11.56 6.20
C GLU A 78 -2.38 11.93 6.84
N LYS A 79 -1.69 10.94 7.44
CA LYS A 79 -0.35 11.15 7.98
C LYS A 79 0.67 11.54 6.92
N SER A 80 0.61 10.92 5.73
CA SER A 80 1.49 11.29 4.62
C SER A 80 1.23 12.71 4.12
N VAL A 81 -0.03 13.12 4.03
CA VAL A 81 -0.41 14.48 3.63
C VAL A 81 0.05 15.49 4.67
N GLU A 82 -0.17 15.22 5.97
CA GLU A 82 0.27 16.13 7.03
C GLU A 82 1.80 16.25 7.05
N LYS A 83 2.52 15.14 6.85
CA LYS A 83 3.98 15.18 6.73
C LYS A 83 4.44 16.09 5.57
N MET A 84 3.85 15.92 4.38
CA MET A 84 4.17 16.78 3.22
C MET A 84 3.81 18.25 3.48
N ARG A 85 2.69 18.51 4.17
CA ARG A 85 2.27 19.86 4.55
C ARG A 85 3.28 20.52 5.50
N VAL A 86 3.75 19.79 6.49
CA VAL A 86 4.77 20.26 7.44
C VAL A 86 6.07 20.54 6.70
N GLU A 87 6.54 19.62 5.86
CA GLU A 87 7.76 19.80 5.05
C GLU A 87 7.69 21.03 4.14
N TYR A 88 6.56 21.23 3.44
CA TYR A 88 6.33 22.41 2.62
C TYR A 88 6.37 23.70 3.44
N SER A 89 5.70 23.71 4.60
CA SER A 89 5.66 24.89 5.46
C SER A 89 7.04 25.27 5.98
N THR A 90 7.85 24.27 6.37
CA THR A 90 9.24 24.48 6.79
C THR A 90 10.09 25.00 5.63
N LEU A 91 10.03 24.37 4.46
CA LEU A 91 10.80 24.81 3.29
C LEU A 91 10.43 26.24 2.85
N LYS A 92 9.14 26.58 2.90
CA LYS A 92 8.66 27.93 2.63
C LYS A 92 9.22 28.93 3.65
N TYR A 93 9.23 28.57 4.93
CA TYR A 93 9.79 29.42 5.97
C TYR A 93 11.29 29.67 5.74
N ASP A 94 12.05 28.63 5.40
CA ASP A 94 13.47 28.73 5.10
C ASP A 94 13.70 29.63 3.88
N PHE A 95 12.96 29.42 2.78
CA PHE A 95 13.04 30.28 1.59
C PHE A 95 12.76 31.75 1.92
N ILE A 96 11.69 32.04 2.65
CA ILE A 96 11.36 33.41 3.08
C ILE A 96 12.51 33.96 3.93
N ASN A 97 13.02 33.18 4.88
CA ASN A 97 14.09 33.60 5.76
C ASN A 97 15.37 33.93 4.98
N GLU A 98 15.76 33.09 4.02
CA GLU A 98 16.90 33.35 3.15
C GLU A 98 16.69 34.57 2.24
N SER A 99 15.46 34.81 1.79
CA SER A 99 15.10 35.98 0.98
C SER A 99 14.94 37.27 1.78
N LYS A 100 15.02 37.25 3.12
CA LYS A 100 14.95 38.47 3.95
C LYS A 100 16.13 39.38 3.62
N ARG A 101 15.84 40.66 3.41
CA ARG A 101 16.85 41.70 3.10
C ARG A 101 18.02 41.69 4.09
N SER A 102 17.75 41.56 5.39
CA SER A 102 18.78 41.48 6.42
C SER A 102 19.68 40.23 6.32
N GLN A 103 19.14 39.09 5.91
CA GLN A 103 19.93 37.87 5.70
C GLN A 103 20.80 37.98 4.45
N ILE A 104 20.25 38.54 3.37
CA ILE A 104 21.00 38.82 2.14
C ILE A 104 22.12 39.83 2.42
N GLU A 105 21.84 40.92 3.16
CA GLU A 105 22.83 41.91 3.56
C GLU A 105 23.96 41.29 4.38
N ASN A 106 23.64 40.44 5.36
CA ASN A 106 24.66 39.76 6.16
C ASN A 106 25.51 38.79 5.32
N LYS A 107 24.90 38.06 4.37
CA LYS A 107 25.64 37.21 3.41
C LYS A 107 26.51 38.06 2.47
N ALA A 108 26.02 39.21 2.00
CA ALA A 108 26.71 40.10 1.07
C ALA A 108 27.82 40.94 1.75
N LYS A 109 27.72 41.23 3.05
CA LYS A 109 28.80 41.85 3.84
C LYS A 109 30.09 41.04 3.83
N ASN A 110 29.97 39.70 3.85
CA ASN A 110 31.14 38.82 3.71
C ASN A 110 31.85 38.98 2.36
N LEU A 111 31.14 39.48 1.34
CA LEU A 111 31.68 39.80 0.02
C LEU A 111 32.12 41.27 -0.10
N GLY A 112 32.07 42.05 0.99
CA GLY A 112 32.42 43.47 1.02
C GLY A 112 31.35 44.40 0.40
N LEU A 113 30.15 43.89 0.12
CA LEU A 113 29.06 44.66 -0.47
C LEU A 113 28.22 45.35 0.61
N VAL A 114 27.89 46.63 0.38
CA VAL A 114 27.09 47.46 1.30
C VAL A 114 25.71 47.72 0.68
N PRO A 115 24.61 47.59 1.44
CA PRO A 115 23.27 47.91 0.93
C PRO A 115 23.16 49.39 0.55
N LEU A 116 22.39 49.67 -0.51
CA LEU A 116 22.02 51.04 -0.86
C LEU A 116 20.91 51.52 0.09
N GLU A 117 21.19 52.58 0.86
CA GLU A 117 20.19 53.25 1.70
C GLU A 117 19.21 54.11 0.89
N ASN A 118 19.65 54.61 -0.27
CA ASN A 118 18.85 55.45 -1.15
C ASN A 118 18.43 54.69 -2.41
N ALA A 119 17.24 55.01 -2.93
CA ALA A 119 16.73 54.40 -4.15
C ALA A 119 17.67 54.69 -5.35
N PRO A 120 17.87 53.72 -6.27
CA PRO A 120 18.74 53.92 -7.43
C PRO A 120 18.15 54.98 -8.37
N VAL A 121 19.02 55.86 -8.88
CA VAL A 121 18.63 56.91 -9.83
C VAL A 121 18.45 56.27 -11.21
N VAL A 122 17.22 56.33 -11.75
CA VAL A 122 16.94 55.89 -13.12
C VAL A 122 17.44 56.96 -14.08
N ILE A 123 18.41 56.61 -14.91
CA ILE A 123 18.94 57.51 -15.94
C ILE A 123 18.03 57.39 -17.17
N SER A 124 17.11 58.33 -17.36
CA SER A 124 16.31 58.43 -18.60
C SER A 124 17.14 59.11 -19.67
N ILE A 125 17.59 58.36 -20.67
CA ILE A 125 18.17 58.92 -21.90
C ILE A 125 17.07 59.69 -22.66
N PRO A 126 17.21 61.01 -22.91
CA PRO A 126 16.28 61.72 -23.77
C PRO A 126 16.38 61.10 -25.17
N LYS A 127 15.23 60.66 -25.71
CA LYS A 127 15.14 60.29 -27.12
C LYS A 127 15.55 61.52 -27.94
N LEU A 128 16.53 61.35 -28.81
CA LEU A 128 16.84 62.30 -29.86
C LEU A 128 15.57 62.45 -30.70
N GLU A 129 14.94 63.61 -30.59
CA GLU A 129 13.83 64.02 -31.43
C GLU A 129 14.42 64.25 -32.82
N ASP A 130 14.12 63.32 -33.73
CA ASP A 130 14.51 63.40 -35.14
C ASP A 130 14.00 64.73 -35.72
N GLN A 131 14.94 65.59 -36.13
CA GLN A 131 14.66 66.83 -36.85
C GLN A 131 14.19 66.56 -38.28
#